data_AF-A0A2K9ASG7-F1
#
_entry.id   AF-A0A2K9ASG7-F1
#
_cell.length_a   1.000
_cell.length_b   1.000
_cell.length_c   1.000
_cell.angle_alpha   90.00
_cell.angle_beta   90.00
_cell.angle_gamma   90.00
#
_symmetry.space_group_name_H-M   'P 1'
#
loop_
_entity.id
_entity.type
_entity.pdbx_description
1 polymer ?
#
loop_
_entity_poly.entity_id
_entity_poly.type
_entity_poly.pdbx_seq_one_letter_code
_entity_poly.pdbx_strand_id
1 'polypeptide(L)'
;MTHFEVPWSFYFQVHQDTKMVKLHLSEYFQNKEGLSNRYYVLSYDDVTNYLHKYDHRKLNYFFERNMKETFDMLIRIKNFNKKKGYIKTHALCYIKDDVMHCLSIDYLDVINAKKKLDQLVLDHEVHIDINYQIPMMYHTDIKLEALKEHLFHLMHREYTI
;
A
#
# COMPACT_ATOMS: atom_id res chain seq x y z
N MET A 1 21.43 16.30 -2.62
CA MET A 1 20.22 15.64 -2.08
C MET A 1 19.43 15.10 -3.26
N THR A 2 19.26 13.79 -3.34
CA THR A 2 18.50 13.15 -4.42
C THR A 2 17.14 12.76 -3.85
N HIS A 3 16.07 13.23 -4.49
CA HIS A 3 14.70 12.99 -4.07
C HIS A 3 14.05 11.96 -5.00
N PHE A 4 13.51 10.89 -4.43
CA PHE A 4 12.80 9.85 -5.17
C PHE A 4 11.33 9.85 -4.79
N GLU A 5 10.49 10.18 -5.75
CA GLU A 5 9.06 10.02 -5.62
C GLU A 5 8.62 8.62 -6.05
N VAL A 6 7.92 7.94 -5.14
CA VAL A 6 7.29 6.64 -5.41
C VAL A 6 5.77 6.85 -5.50
N PRO A 7 5.14 6.50 -6.63
CA PRO A 7 3.70 6.66 -6.78
C PRO A 7 2.96 5.61 -5.94
N TRP A 8 1.98 6.04 -5.15
CA TRP A 8 1.06 5.10 -4.49
C TRP A 8 -0.06 4.69 -5.44
N SER A 9 -0.57 3.48 -5.25
CA SER A 9 -1.65 2.90 -6.04
C SER A 9 -3.00 3.22 -5.41
N PHE A 10 -3.21 2.83 -4.16
CA PHE A 10 -4.44 3.10 -3.44
C PHE A 10 -4.19 3.00 -1.93
N TYR A 11 -5.06 3.63 -1.17
CA TYR A 11 -5.11 3.57 0.27
C TYR A 11 -6.32 2.74 0.66
N PHE A 12 -6.18 1.85 1.63
CA PHE A 12 -7.31 1.09 2.13
C PHE A 12 -7.36 1.01 3.64
N GLN A 13 -8.58 0.95 4.15
CA GLN A 13 -8.88 0.79 5.56
C GLN A 13 -9.70 -0.47 5.74
N VAL A 14 -9.33 -1.32 6.69
CA VAL A 14 -10.11 -2.48 7.12
C VAL A 14 -10.59 -2.20 8.53
N HIS A 15 -11.89 -2.10 8.73
CA HIS A 15 -12.50 -1.93 10.04
C HIS A 15 -12.79 -3.31 10.63
N GLN A 16 -12.16 -3.64 11.76
CA GLN A 16 -12.29 -4.97 12.38
C GLN A 16 -13.71 -5.24 12.88
N ASP A 17 -14.37 -4.24 13.47
CA ASP A 17 -15.70 -4.39 14.08
C ASP A 17 -16.81 -4.43 13.02
N THR A 18 -16.83 -3.43 12.15
CA THR A 18 -17.89 -3.31 11.15
C THR A 18 -17.70 -4.26 9.97
N LYS A 19 -16.54 -4.92 9.86
CA LYS A 19 -16.16 -5.76 8.72
C LYS A 19 -16.34 -5.02 7.39
N MET A 20 -15.95 -3.74 7.36
CA MET A 20 -15.99 -2.91 6.16
C MET A 20 -14.59 -2.59 5.68
N VAL A 21 -14.41 -2.59 4.36
CA VAL A 21 -13.19 -2.16 3.71
C VAL A 21 -13.46 -0.94 2.85
N LYS A 22 -12.72 0.13 3.09
CA LYS A 22 -12.76 1.35 2.29
C LYS A 22 -11.50 1.39 1.45
N LEU A 23 -11.62 1.62 0.15
CA LEU A 23 -10.48 1.80 -0.75
C LEU A 23 -10.60 3.16 -1.42
N HIS A 24 -9.50 3.89 -1.43
CA HIS A 24 -9.36 5.15 -2.13
C HIS A 24 -8.22 5.02 -3.13
N LEU A 25 -8.51 5.19 -4.43
CA LEU A 25 -7.52 5.01 -5.49
C LEU A 25 -6.80 6.33 -5.77
N SER A 26 -5.50 6.26 -6.05
CA SER A 26 -4.75 7.43 -6.53
C SER A 26 -5.17 7.79 -7.95
N GLU A 27 -5.01 9.05 -8.33
CA GLU A 27 -5.21 9.46 -9.72
C GLU A 27 -4.24 8.73 -10.66
N TYR A 28 -2.98 8.58 -10.24
CA TYR A 28 -1.97 7.80 -10.95
C TYR A 28 -2.48 6.38 -11.28
N PHE A 29 -3.02 5.68 -10.29
CA PHE A 29 -3.49 4.30 -10.45
C PHE A 29 -4.76 4.21 -11.27
N GLN A 30 -5.69 5.15 -11.09
CA GLN A 30 -6.90 5.23 -11.91
C GLN A 30 -6.54 5.39 -13.39
N ASN A 31 -5.61 6.28 -13.70
CA ASN A 31 -5.15 6.50 -15.07
C ASN A 31 -4.40 5.29 -15.62
N LYS A 32 -3.51 4.68 -14.81
CA LYS A 32 -2.73 3.48 -15.18
C LYS A 32 -3.62 2.30 -15.52
N GLU A 33 -4.66 2.05 -14.72
CA GLU A 33 -5.53 0.88 -14.86
C GLU A 33 -6.81 1.15 -15.67
N GLY A 34 -7.07 2.42 -16.04
CA GLY A 34 -8.29 2.83 -16.73
C GLY A 34 -9.53 2.66 -15.87
N LEU A 35 -9.49 3.16 -14.63
CA LEU A 35 -10.58 3.08 -13.64
C LEU A 35 -11.26 4.44 -13.51
N SER A 36 -12.59 4.44 -13.54
CA SER A 36 -13.40 5.66 -13.39
C SER A 36 -13.75 5.99 -11.93
N ASN A 37 -13.75 4.98 -11.05
CA ASN A 37 -14.12 5.15 -9.66
C ASN A 37 -12.87 5.42 -8.81
N ARG A 38 -12.87 6.53 -8.08
CA ARG A 38 -11.81 6.88 -7.13
C ARG A 38 -11.95 6.22 -5.75
N TYR A 39 -13.10 5.64 -5.46
CA TYR A 39 -13.43 5.18 -4.11
C TYR A 39 -14.39 3.99 -4.13
N TYR A 40 -14.18 3.06 -3.19
CA TYR A 40 -15.00 1.87 -2.99
C TYR A 40 -15.25 1.66 -1.50
N VAL A 41 -16.47 1.24 -1.17
CA VAL A 41 -16.86 0.76 0.16
C VAL A 41 -17.38 -0.66 -0.02
N LEU A 42 -16.71 -1.61 0.62
CA LEU A 42 -16.95 -3.04 0.44
C LEU A 42 -17.21 -3.67 1.78
N SER A 43 -18.09 -4.67 1.82
CA SER A 43 -18.11 -5.60 2.95
C SER A 43 -16.85 -6.47 2.93
N TYR A 44 -16.50 -7.04 4.08
CA TYR A 44 -15.34 -7.93 4.19
C TYR A 44 -15.46 -9.17 3.29
N ASP A 45 -16.68 -9.65 3.04
CA ASP A 45 -16.91 -10.78 2.14
C ASP A 45 -16.75 -10.37 0.67
N ASP A 46 -17.20 -9.16 0.31
CA ASP A 46 -17.03 -8.61 -1.03
C ASP A 46 -15.57 -8.36 -1.38
N VAL A 47 -14.70 -8.14 -0.39
CA VAL A 47 -13.25 -7.98 -0.60
C VAL A 47 -12.66 -9.22 -1.27
N THR A 48 -13.25 -10.41 -1.12
CA THR A 48 -12.80 -11.61 -1.84
C THR A 48 -12.95 -11.48 -3.36
N ASN A 49 -13.77 -10.55 -3.86
CA ASN A 49 -13.89 -10.21 -5.28
C ASN A 49 -12.74 -9.32 -5.76
N TYR A 50 -12.02 -8.67 -4.85
CA TYR A 50 -10.93 -7.73 -5.13
C TYR A 50 -9.58 -8.23 -4.67
N LEU A 51 -9.49 -9.13 -3.70
CA LEU A 51 -8.24 -9.70 -3.22
C LEU A 51 -8.13 -11.19 -3.55
N HIS A 52 -6.90 -11.66 -3.70
CA HIS A 52 -6.64 -13.09 -3.71
C HIS A 52 -7.01 -13.71 -2.34
N LYS A 53 -7.60 -14.92 -2.34
CA LYS A 53 -8.10 -15.59 -1.11
C LYS A 53 -7.06 -15.67 0.02
N TYR A 54 -5.79 -15.90 -0.30
CA TYR A 54 -4.71 -15.95 0.70
C TYR A 54 -4.37 -14.58 1.27
N ASP A 55 -4.52 -13.52 0.48
CA ASP A 55 -4.20 -12.17 0.94
C ASP A 55 -5.36 -11.60 1.76
N HIS A 56 -6.61 -12.00 1.48
CA HIS A 56 -7.76 -11.74 2.35
C HIS A 56 -7.55 -12.32 3.77
N ARG A 57 -7.06 -13.56 3.88
CA ARG A 57 -6.76 -14.19 5.18
C ARG A 57 -5.67 -13.45 5.98
N LYS A 58 -4.73 -12.78 5.30
CA LYS A 58 -3.68 -11.98 5.97
C LYS A 58 -4.26 -10.82 6.75
N LEU A 59 -5.38 -10.24 6.31
CA LEU A 59 -5.99 -9.10 6.99
C LEU A 59 -6.35 -9.45 8.44
N ASN A 60 -7.03 -10.58 8.67
CA ASN A 60 -7.34 -11.06 10.01
C ASN A 60 -6.08 -11.42 10.81
N TYR A 61 -5.10 -12.05 10.19
CA TYR A 61 -3.86 -12.45 10.86
C TYR A 61 -3.18 -11.27 11.59
N PHE A 62 -3.09 -10.11 10.94
CA PHE A 62 -2.42 -8.96 11.55
C PHE A 62 -3.21 -8.33 12.70
N PHE A 63 -4.55 -8.39 12.67
CA PHE A 63 -5.38 -8.03 13.82
C PHE A 63 -5.19 -9.01 14.98
N GLU A 64 -5.24 -10.31 14.71
CA GLU A 64 -5.05 -11.37 15.72
C GLU A 64 -3.67 -11.31 16.39
N ARG A 65 -2.64 -10.90 15.65
CA ARG A 65 -1.28 -10.70 16.17
C ARG A 65 -1.10 -9.41 16.96
N ASN A 66 -2.10 -8.53 17.00
CA ASN A 66 -2.05 -7.23 17.68
C ASN A 66 -0.79 -6.43 17.28
N MET A 67 -0.57 -6.28 15.97
CA MET A 67 0.59 -5.56 15.45
C MET A 67 0.60 -4.11 15.94
N LYS A 68 1.67 -3.74 16.67
CA LYS A 68 1.83 -2.38 17.24
C LYS A 68 2.59 -1.43 16.33
N GLU A 69 3.51 -1.97 15.53
CA GLU A 69 4.40 -1.21 14.66
C GLU A 69 3.86 -1.19 13.22
N THR A 70 4.46 -0.33 12.39
CA THR A 70 4.25 -0.37 10.95
C THR A 70 4.75 -1.70 10.40
N PHE A 71 4.00 -2.30 9.47
CA PHE A 71 4.37 -3.54 8.83
C PHE A 71 4.08 -3.48 7.34
N ASP A 72 4.61 -4.43 6.59
CA ASP A 72 4.32 -4.56 5.17
C ASP A 72 3.75 -5.92 4.82
N MET A 73 2.97 -5.94 3.74
CA MET A 73 2.51 -7.18 3.14
C MET A 73 2.43 -7.08 1.63
N LEU A 74 2.73 -8.21 0.98
CA LEU A 74 2.40 -8.39 -0.42
C LEU A 74 0.94 -8.76 -0.57
N ILE A 75 0.21 -7.95 -1.36
CA ILE A 75 -1.20 -8.13 -1.65
C ILE A 75 -1.40 -8.26 -3.15
N ARG A 76 -2.16 -9.26 -3.57
CA ARG A 76 -2.62 -9.42 -4.94
C ARG A 76 -4.07 -9.03 -5.05
N ILE A 77 -4.31 -8.09 -5.94
CA ILE A 77 -5.62 -7.52 -6.19
C ILE A 77 -6.11 -8.05 -7.52
N LYS A 78 -7.31 -8.61 -7.53
CA LYS A 78 -8.03 -8.94 -8.74
C LYS A 78 -8.26 -7.66 -9.50
N ASN A 79 -7.86 -7.63 -10.77
CA ASN A 79 -7.98 -6.45 -11.60
C ASN A 79 -9.43 -5.93 -11.57
N PHE A 80 -9.61 -4.66 -11.19
CA PHE A 80 -10.92 -3.99 -11.04
C PHE A 80 -11.75 -3.99 -12.35
N ASN A 81 -11.09 -4.14 -13.50
CA ASN A 81 -11.71 -4.19 -14.82
C ASN A 81 -12.01 -5.63 -15.31
N LYS A 82 -12.02 -6.63 -14.41
CA LYS A 82 -12.31 -8.05 -14.72
C LYS A 82 -11.37 -8.69 -15.77
N LYS A 83 -10.24 -8.05 -16.08
CA LYS A 83 -9.18 -8.66 -16.90
C LYS A 83 -8.56 -9.84 -16.15
N LYS A 84 -8.11 -10.87 -16.86
CA LYS A 84 -7.39 -12.00 -16.25
C LYS A 84 -6.08 -11.50 -15.63
N GLY A 85 -5.83 -11.84 -14.37
CA GLY A 85 -4.57 -11.56 -13.68
C GLY A 85 -4.76 -10.87 -12.32
N TYR A 86 -3.64 -10.64 -11.65
CA TYR A 86 -3.58 -9.91 -10.38
C TYR A 86 -2.60 -8.76 -10.48
N ILE A 87 -2.97 -7.61 -9.92
CA ILE A 87 -2.06 -6.50 -9.65
C ILE A 87 -1.39 -6.81 -8.31
N LYS A 88 -0.06 -6.94 -8.32
CA LYS A 88 0.72 -7.21 -7.10
C LYS A 88 1.18 -5.87 -6.52
N THR A 89 0.89 -5.64 -5.25
CA THR A 89 1.30 -4.43 -4.54
C THR A 89 2.03 -4.77 -3.25
N HIS A 90 2.93 -3.88 -2.84
CA HIS A 90 3.39 -3.79 -1.47
C HIS A 90 2.46 -2.83 -0.73
N ALA A 91 1.79 -3.33 0.31
CA ALA A 91 1.02 -2.51 1.22
C ALA A 91 1.85 -2.23 2.48
N LEU A 92 2.02 -0.96 2.80
CA LEU A 92 2.62 -0.47 4.04
C LEU A 92 1.48 -0.13 4.99
N CYS A 93 1.46 -0.73 6.18
CA CYS A 93 0.28 -0.79 7.03
C CYS A 93 0.57 -0.49 8.49
N TYR A 94 -0.42 0.02 9.19
CA TYR A 94 -0.44 0.11 10.65
C TYR A 94 -1.87 -0.10 11.16
N ILE A 95 -2.02 -0.43 12.44
CA ILE A 95 -3.32 -0.54 13.09
C ILE A 95 -3.47 0.62 14.08
N LYS A 96 -4.63 1.29 14.04
CA LYS A 96 -5.05 2.35 14.97
C LYS A 96 -6.53 2.14 15.25
N ASP A 97 -6.91 2.09 16.53
CA ASP A 97 -8.30 2.02 16.98
C ASP A 97 -9.12 0.93 16.24
N ASP A 98 -8.56 -0.30 16.15
CA ASP A 98 -9.16 -1.46 15.45
C ASP A 98 -9.44 -1.26 13.95
N VAL A 99 -8.76 -0.27 13.36
CA VAL A 99 -8.72 -0.01 11.93
C VAL A 99 -7.31 -0.26 11.42
N MET A 100 -7.18 -1.16 10.45
CA MET A 100 -5.94 -1.33 9.70
C MET A 100 -5.92 -0.33 8.57
N HIS A 101 -4.91 0.52 8.54
CA HIS A 101 -4.68 1.54 7.54
C HIS A 101 -3.50 1.12 6.69
N CYS A 102 -3.68 1.10 5.36
CA CYS A 102 -2.65 0.60 4.46
C CYS A 102 -2.52 1.48 3.23
N LEU A 103 -1.28 1.83 2.90
CA LEU A 103 -0.92 2.50 1.66
C LEU A 103 -0.25 1.49 0.73
N SER A 104 -0.87 1.23 -0.41
CA SER A 104 -0.38 0.28 -1.41
C SER A 104 0.41 0.98 -2.50
N ILE A 105 1.51 0.36 -2.90
CA ILE A 105 2.41 0.76 -3.98
C ILE A 105 2.56 -0.44 -4.92
N ASP A 106 2.58 -0.19 -6.22
CA ASP A 106 2.81 -1.25 -7.21
C ASP A 106 4.16 -1.93 -6.96
N TYR A 107 4.17 -3.26 -7.00
CA TYR A 107 5.35 -4.06 -6.75
C TYR A 107 6.52 -3.68 -7.67
N LEU A 108 6.26 -3.39 -8.95
CA LEU A 108 7.29 -2.99 -9.90
C LEU A 108 7.81 -1.58 -9.62
N ASP A 109 6.96 -0.67 -9.14
CA ASP A 109 7.38 0.68 -8.77
C ASP A 109 8.33 0.65 -7.56
N VAL A 110 8.08 -0.23 -6.57
CA VAL A 110 9.02 -0.48 -5.46
C VAL A 110 10.36 -1.03 -5.96
N ILE A 111 10.35 -2.03 -6.85
CA ILE A 111 11.59 -2.60 -7.41
C ILE A 111 12.37 -1.54 -8.20
N ASN A 112 11.68 -0.75 -9.01
CA ASN A 112 12.32 0.27 -9.83
C ASN A 112 12.94 1.37 -8.96
N ALA A 113 12.25 1.77 -7.90
CA ALA A 113 12.79 2.70 -6.90
C ALA A 113 14.03 2.11 -6.21
N LYS A 114 13.96 0.86 -5.74
CA LYS A 114 15.13 0.15 -5.17
C LYS A 114 16.32 0.13 -6.12
N LYS A 115 16.13 -0.27 -7.38
CA LYS A 115 17.23 -0.32 -8.37
C LYS A 115 17.88 1.04 -8.58
N LYS A 116 17.09 2.12 -8.60
CA LYS A 116 17.62 3.48 -8.71
C LYS A 116 18.40 3.88 -7.45
N LEU A 117 17.93 3.49 -6.28
CA LEU A 117 18.63 3.70 -5.00
C LEU A 117 19.97 2.95 -4.97
N ASP A 118 19.98 1.67 -5.33
CA ASP A 118 21.19 0.83 -5.35
C ASP A 118 22.25 1.34 -6.35
N GLN A 119 21.84 2.10 -7.38
CA GLN A 119 22.75 2.74 -8.35
C GLN A 119 23.38 4.03 -7.84
N LEU A 120 22.87 4.62 -6.76
CA LEU A 120 23.47 5.81 -6.17
C LEU A 120 24.63 5.43 -5.25
N VAL A 121 25.76 6.06 -5.47
CA VAL A 121 26.93 5.96 -4.60
C VAL A 121 26.60 6.60 -3.25
N LEU A 122 26.94 5.90 -2.15
CA LEU A 122 26.62 6.16 -0.73
C LEU A 122 26.91 7.58 -0.18
N ASP A 123 27.50 8.48 -0.97
CA ASP A 123 27.91 9.82 -0.54
C ASP A 123 26.81 10.90 -0.58
N HIS A 124 25.57 10.54 -0.98
CA HIS A 124 24.47 11.49 -1.06
C HIS A 124 23.35 11.12 -0.09
N GLU A 125 22.87 12.09 0.68
CA GLU A 125 21.64 11.98 1.46
C GLU A 125 20.46 11.76 0.50
N VAL A 126 19.79 10.61 0.64
CA VAL A 126 18.67 10.19 -0.20
C VAL A 126 17.37 10.30 0.58
N HIS A 127 16.41 11.04 0.04
CA HIS A 127 15.06 11.10 0.58
C HIS A 127 14.09 10.37 -0.35
N ILE A 128 13.36 9.42 0.22
CA ILE A 128 12.24 8.76 -0.45
C ILE A 128 10.97 9.47 0.00
N ASP A 129 10.22 9.95 -0.97
CA ASP A 129 8.92 10.52 -0.76
C ASP A 129 7.88 9.68 -1.47
N ILE A 130 6.70 9.62 -0.87
CA ILE A 130 5.55 9.02 -1.52
C ILE A 130 4.84 10.17 -2.21
N ASN A 131 4.57 10.07 -3.52
CA ASN A 131 3.87 11.12 -4.25
C ASN A 131 2.40 11.17 -3.78
N TYR A 132 2.20 11.85 -2.65
CA TYR A 132 1.05 11.70 -1.80
C TYR A 132 0.04 12.82 -2.07
N GLN A 133 -0.82 12.60 -3.04
CA GLN A 133 -2.04 13.40 -3.25
C GLN A 133 -3.26 12.64 -2.72
N ILE A 134 -3.30 12.39 -1.42
CA ILE A 134 -4.50 11.82 -0.80
C ILE A 134 -5.52 12.94 -0.60
N PRO A 135 -6.84 12.71 -0.73
CA PRO A 135 -7.82 13.73 -0.40
C PRO A 135 -7.70 14.17 1.06
N MET A 136 -7.89 15.47 1.32
CA MET A 136 -7.80 16.11 2.64
C MET A 136 -8.41 15.32 3.81
N MET A 137 -9.47 14.54 3.54
CA MET A 137 -10.16 13.70 4.53
C MET A 137 -9.29 12.65 5.23
N TYR A 138 -8.11 12.32 4.70
CA TYR A 138 -7.18 11.37 5.34
C TYR A 138 -5.87 12.00 5.83
N HIS A 139 -5.69 13.31 5.67
CA HIS A 139 -4.44 13.98 6.05
C HIS A 139 -4.21 14.04 7.57
N THR A 140 -5.26 14.00 8.37
CA THR A 140 -5.16 14.13 9.84
C THR A 140 -4.87 12.80 10.55
N ASP A 141 -5.01 11.66 9.87
CA ASP A 141 -4.95 10.32 10.51
C ASP A 141 -3.92 9.37 9.90
N ILE A 142 -3.30 9.73 8.78
CA ILE A 142 -2.29 8.88 8.14
C ILE A 142 -0.93 9.10 8.78
N LYS A 143 -0.33 8.03 9.32
CA LYS A 143 1.05 8.00 9.83
C LYS A 143 2.07 8.06 8.68
N LEU A 144 2.03 9.10 7.87
CA LEU A 144 2.76 9.18 6.60
C LEU A 144 4.27 9.05 6.79
N GLU A 145 4.84 9.74 7.77
CA GLU A 145 6.29 9.68 8.04
C GLU A 145 6.73 8.26 8.45
N ALA A 146 5.95 7.57 9.30
CA ALA A 146 6.23 6.18 9.65
C ALA A 146 6.10 5.23 8.46
N LEU A 147 5.19 5.51 7.50
CA LEU A 147 5.07 4.74 6.27
C LEU A 147 6.25 4.98 5.31
N LYS A 148 6.72 6.22 5.20
CA LYS A 148 7.92 6.58 4.41
C LYS A 148 9.17 5.92 4.96
N GLU A 149 9.36 5.98 6.28
CA GLU A 149 10.47 5.31 6.96
C GLU A 149 10.43 3.79 6.73
N HIS A 150 9.25 3.18 6.86
CA HIS A 150 9.08 1.75 6.59
C HIS A 150 9.33 1.38 5.13
N LEU A 151 8.92 2.24 4.18
CA LEU A 151 9.22 2.05 2.76
C LEU A 151 10.72 2.11 2.48
N PHE A 152 11.41 3.06 3.11
CA PHE A 152 12.87 3.16 3.03
C PHE A 152 13.52 1.87 3.51
N HIS A 153 13.14 1.37 4.70
CA HIS A 153 13.65 0.10 5.20
C HIS A 153 13.31 -1.07 4.29
N LEU A 154 12.08 -1.14 3.77
CA LEU A 154 11.64 -2.18 2.82
C LEU A 154 12.56 -2.24 1.58
N MET A 155 12.91 -1.08 1.00
CA MET A 155 13.80 -1.02 -0.17
C MET A 155 15.25 -1.39 0.14
N HIS A 156 15.69 -1.26 1.40
CA HIS A 156 17.04 -1.62 1.84
C HIS A 156 17.15 -3.05 2.37
N ARG A 157 16.04 -3.78 2.54
CA ARG A 157 16.11 -5.20 2.91
C ARG A 157 16.86 -6.00 1.85
N GLU A 158 17.82 -6.80 2.28
CA GLU A 158 18.38 -7.85 1.45
C GLU A 158 17.27 -8.86 1.15
N TYR A 159 16.82 -8.92 -0.11
CA TYR A 159 15.97 -10.02 -0.54
C TYR A 159 16.85 -11.27 -0.59
N THR A 160 16.66 -12.17 0.37
CA THR A 160 17.17 -13.54 0.26
C THR A 160 16.36 -14.18 -0.88
N ILE A 161 16.95 -14.24 -2.07
CA ILE A 161 16.39 -14.93 -3.24
C ILE A 161 16.54 -16.44 -3.05
#